data_AF-A0A929ZCK1-F1
#
_entry.id   AF-A0A929ZCK1-F1
#
_cell.length_a   1.000
_cell.length_b   1.000
_cell.length_c   1.000
_cell.angle_alpha   90.00
_cell.angle_beta   90.00
_cell.angle_gamma   90.00
#
_symmetry.space_group_name_H-M   'P 1'
#
loop_
_entity.id
_entity.type
_entity.pdbx_description
1 polymer ?
#
loop_
_entity_poly.entity_id
_entity_poly.type
_entity_poly.pdbx_seq_one_letter_code
_entity_poly.pdbx_strand_id
1 'polypeptide(L)'
;MKNKDKYDLRDISYAIELNDGGYEFVVYYTTYIEIHREIFHGFISIHDTFTKWLEEESPSILTDEEKAYLSAVIKPFRKRVECVRKMVLKKEEFLKIYLEDETILFPFFAKGTMYKGMEAYKEYTLEELGL
;
A
#
# COMPACT_ATOMS: atom_id res chain seq x y z
N MET A 1 17.49 -2.86 1.96
CA MET A 1 16.79 -2.51 0.70
C MET A 1 15.35 -2.90 0.91
N LYS A 2 14.47 -1.97 1.31
CA LYS A 2 13.20 -2.34 1.96
C LYS A 2 12.20 -3.02 1.01
N ASN A 3 12.23 -2.73 -0.30
CA ASN A 3 11.42 -3.47 -1.27
C ASN A 3 11.89 -4.92 -1.48
N LYS A 4 13.20 -5.21 -1.32
CA LYS A 4 13.74 -6.58 -1.34
C LYS A 4 13.26 -7.43 -0.16
N ASP A 5 12.94 -6.79 0.97
CA ASP A 5 12.43 -7.48 2.16
C ASP A 5 10.93 -7.80 2.04
N LYS A 6 10.22 -7.19 1.07
CA LYS A 6 8.77 -7.34 0.86
C LYS A 6 8.41 -8.28 -0.30
N TYR A 7 9.24 -8.34 -1.34
CA TYR A 7 8.98 -9.15 -2.54
C TYR A 7 10.11 -10.14 -2.78
N ASP A 8 9.77 -11.37 -3.19
CA ASP A 8 10.77 -12.25 -3.78
C ASP A 8 11.20 -11.66 -5.12
N LEU A 9 12.48 -11.29 -5.24
CA LEU A 9 13.04 -10.70 -6.45
C LEU A 9 12.92 -11.62 -7.68
N ARG A 10 12.71 -12.92 -7.49
CA ARG A 10 12.45 -13.88 -8.57
C ARG A 10 11.09 -13.68 -9.23
N ASP A 11 10.14 -13.11 -8.48
CA ASP A 11 8.79 -12.82 -8.94
C ASP A 11 8.63 -11.38 -9.43
N ILE A 12 9.73 -10.62 -9.45
CA ILE A 12 9.75 -9.23 -9.92
C ILE A 12 10.23 -9.18 -11.37
N SER A 13 9.46 -8.48 -12.20
CA SER A 13 9.89 -8.04 -13.53
C SER A 13 9.71 -6.52 -13.64
N TYR A 14 10.41 -5.90 -14.57
CA TYR A 14 10.26 -4.48 -14.84
C TYR A 14 10.35 -4.19 -16.33
N ALA A 15 9.70 -3.10 -16.75
CA ALA A 15 9.76 -2.58 -18.09
C ALA A 15 10.21 -1.11 -18.06
N ILE A 16 10.96 -0.71 -19.09
CA ILE A 16 11.28 0.70 -19.33
C ILE A 16 10.90 1.03 -20.76
N GLU A 17 10.02 2.01 -20.92
CA GLU A 17 9.54 2.47 -22.21
C GLU A 17 9.92 3.94 -22.42
N LEU A 18 10.21 4.31 -23.67
CA LEU A 18 10.40 5.70 -24.06
C LEU A 18 9.04 6.33 -24.33
N ASN A 19 8.66 7.34 -23.56
CA ASN A 19 7.36 7.98 -23.69
C ASN A 19 7.51 9.50 -23.65
N ASP A 20 7.03 10.17 -24.71
CA ASP A 20 6.93 11.63 -24.86
C ASP A 20 8.17 12.44 -24.39
N GLY A 21 9.38 11.96 -24.71
CA GLY A 21 10.64 12.63 -24.36
C GLY A 21 11.22 12.28 -22.97
N GLY A 22 10.62 11.33 -22.26
CA GLY A 22 11.09 10.77 -21.00
C GLY A 22 11.19 9.23 -21.01
N TYR A 23 11.55 8.69 -19.86
CA TYR A 23 11.56 7.25 -19.60
C TYR A 23 10.45 6.91 -18.61
N GLU A 24 9.68 5.90 -18.93
CA GLU A 24 8.64 5.34 -18.08
C GLU A 24 9.12 3.99 -17.53
N PHE A 25 9.33 3.92 -16.23
CA PHE A 25 9.76 2.71 -15.53
C PHE A 25 8.58 2.11 -14.76
N VAL A 26 8.29 0.85 -15.02
CA VAL A 26 7.20 0.11 -14.39
C VAL A 26 7.74 -1.17 -13.78
N VAL A 27 7.38 -1.45 -12.53
CA VAL A 27 7.73 -2.69 -11.83
C VAL A 27 6.47 -3.52 -11.62
N TYR A 28 6.60 -4.82 -11.90
CA TYR A 28 5.55 -5.81 -11.75
C TYR A 28 5.92 -6.87 -10.72
N TYR A 29 4.96 -7.26 -9.90
CA TYR A 29 4.98 -8.47 -9.09
C TYR A 29 4.17 -9.56 -9.81
N THR A 30 4.74 -10.75 -9.97
CA THR A 30 4.09 -11.90 -10.61
C THR A 30 3.50 -11.58 -11.99
N THR A 31 4.28 -11.03 -12.94
CA THR A 31 3.91 -10.71 -14.36
C THR A 31 2.62 -9.92 -14.66
N TYR A 32 1.75 -9.69 -13.68
CA TYR A 32 0.36 -9.24 -13.89
C TYR A 32 -0.04 -8.13 -12.91
N ILE A 33 0.75 -7.86 -11.86
CA ILE A 33 0.44 -6.86 -10.85
C ILE A 33 1.46 -5.74 -10.93
N GLU A 34 1.06 -4.56 -11.37
CA GLU A 34 1.90 -3.36 -11.30
C GLU A 34 2.00 -2.88 -9.85
N ILE A 35 3.22 -2.67 -9.37
CA ILE A 35 3.51 -2.25 -7.99
C ILE A 35 4.25 -0.92 -7.90
N HIS A 36 4.82 -0.44 -9.01
CA HIS A 36 5.51 0.84 -9.09
C HIS A 36 5.47 1.36 -10.52
N ARG A 37 5.29 2.68 -10.66
CA ARG A 37 5.42 3.41 -11.92
C ARG A 37 6.06 4.75 -11.65
N GLU A 38 7.11 5.07 -12.40
CA GLU A 38 7.83 6.33 -12.29
C GLU A 38 8.18 6.85 -13.68
N ILE A 39 8.00 8.15 -13.89
CA ILE A 39 8.40 8.85 -15.12
C ILE A 39 9.56 9.77 -14.76
N PHE A 40 10.67 9.66 -15.48
CA PHE A 40 11.82 10.54 -15.28
C PHE A 40 12.35 11.07 -16.62
N HIS A 41 12.97 12.25 -16.52
CA HIS A 41 13.54 12.98 -17.64
C HIS A 41 15.04 13.13 -17.43
N GLY A 42 15.85 12.83 -18.44
CA GLY A 42 17.32 12.85 -18.37
C GLY A 42 17.96 11.47 -18.47
N PHE A 43 19.29 11.42 -18.50
CA PHE A 43 20.05 10.17 -18.64
C PHE A 43 20.26 9.52 -17.28
N ILE A 44 19.52 8.45 -17.00
CA ILE A 44 19.68 7.58 -15.83
C ILE A 44 19.84 6.14 -16.32
N SER A 45 20.73 5.38 -15.68
CA SER A 45 20.90 3.95 -15.97
C SER A 45 19.72 3.16 -15.42
N ILE A 46 19.26 2.16 -16.19
CA ILE A 46 18.25 1.17 -15.77
C ILE A 46 18.61 0.55 -14.41
N HIS A 47 19.90 0.26 -14.23
CA HIS A 47 20.43 -0.30 -12.99
C HIS A 47 20.21 0.65 -11.80
N ASP A 48 20.40 1.95 -12.00
CA ASP A 48 20.28 2.94 -10.94
C ASP A 48 18.81 3.17 -10.58
N THR A 49 17.91 3.19 -11.57
CA THR A 49 16.46 3.26 -11.33
C THR A 49 15.96 2.05 -10.56
N PHE A 50 16.36 0.84 -10.95
CA PHE A 50 15.95 -0.38 -10.24
C PHE A 50 16.55 -0.45 -8.83
N THR A 51 17.81 -0.06 -8.66
CA THR A 51 18.46 0.00 -7.33
C THR A 51 17.82 1.03 -6.43
N LYS A 52 17.50 2.22 -6.97
CA LYS A 52 16.74 3.25 -6.25
C LYS A 52 15.40 2.67 -5.80
N TRP A 53 14.64 2.04 -6.69
CA TRP A 53 13.38 1.40 -6.31
C TRP A 53 13.56 0.32 -5.24
N LEU A 54 14.59 -0.52 -5.32
CA LEU A 54 14.88 -1.53 -4.29
C LEU A 54 15.16 -0.92 -2.91
N GLU A 55 15.78 0.27 -2.88
CA GLU A 55 16.12 1.02 -1.67
C GLU A 55 14.98 1.91 -1.18
N GLU A 56 14.09 2.32 -2.08
CA GLU A 56 12.94 3.17 -1.78
C GLU A 56 12.01 2.47 -0.78
N GLU A 57 11.49 3.24 0.17
CA GLU A 57 10.46 2.74 1.06
C GLU A 57 9.25 2.35 0.23
N SER A 58 8.94 1.05 0.20
CA SER A 58 7.63 0.59 -0.28
C SER A 58 6.57 1.44 0.41
N PRO A 59 5.65 2.11 -0.32
CA PRO A 59 4.60 2.86 0.32
C PRO A 59 3.86 1.90 1.25
N SER A 60 4.04 2.09 2.56
CA SER A 60 3.37 1.26 3.54
C SER A 60 1.87 1.53 3.44
N ILE A 61 1.05 0.49 3.46
CA ILE A 61 -0.42 0.61 3.36
C ILE A 61 -0.95 1.58 4.43
N LEU A 62 -0.30 1.55 5.59
CA LEU A 62 -0.52 2.45 6.71
C LEU A 62 0.76 3.24 7.03
N THR A 63 0.62 4.53 7.29
CA THR A 63 1.68 5.32 7.92
C THR A 63 1.96 4.84 9.34
N ASP A 64 3.12 5.17 9.91
CA ASP A 64 3.47 4.77 11.28
C ASP A 64 2.47 5.31 12.32
N GLU A 65 1.95 6.53 12.11
CA GLU A 65 0.91 7.12 12.95
C GLU A 65 -0.41 6.34 12.87
N GLU A 66 -0.83 5.96 11.66
CA GLU A 66 -2.03 5.15 11.44
C GLU A 66 -1.89 3.75 12.04
N LYS A 67 -0.70 3.14 11.94
CA LYS A 67 -0.39 1.85 12.57
C LYS A 67 -0.47 1.94 14.09
N ALA A 68 0.15 2.96 14.67
CA ALA A 68 0.13 3.18 16.11
C ALA A 68 -1.31 3.37 16.61
N TYR A 69 -2.10 4.17 15.90
CA TYR A 69 -3.51 4.40 16.23
C TYR A 69 -4.34 3.12 16.13
N LEU A 70 -4.31 2.43 14.97
CA LEU A 70 -5.09 1.21 14.79
C LEU A 70 -4.68 0.12 15.78
N SER A 71 -3.37 -0.08 15.99
CA SER A 71 -2.85 -1.03 16.97
C SER A 71 -3.39 -0.77 18.37
N ALA A 72 -3.44 0.49 18.80
CA ALA A 72 -3.95 0.86 20.11
C ALA A 72 -5.46 0.62 20.22
N VAL A 73 -6.24 1.00 19.21
CA VAL A 73 -7.70 0.87 19.22
C VAL A 73 -8.14 -0.59 19.20
N ILE A 74 -7.53 -1.43 18.36
CA ILE A 74 -7.92 -2.84 18.27
C ILE A 74 -7.34 -3.70 19.39
N LYS A 75 -6.35 -3.20 20.15
CA LYS A 75 -5.64 -3.97 21.20
C LYS A 75 -6.56 -4.80 22.10
N PRO A 76 -7.72 -4.31 22.59
CA PRO A 76 -8.58 -5.08 23.49
C PRO A 76 -9.25 -6.29 22.82
N PHE A 77 -9.45 -6.26 21.51
CA PHE A 77 -10.19 -7.27 20.75
C PHE A 77 -9.41 -7.78 19.53
N ARG A 78 -8.09 -7.54 19.49
CA ARG A 78 -7.23 -7.81 18.34
C ARG A 78 -7.31 -9.24 17.83
N LYS A 79 -7.45 -10.21 18.74
CA LYS A 79 -7.55 -11.64 18.40
C LYS A 79 -8.83 -12.01 17.66
N ARG A 80 -9.86 -11.17 17.74
CA ARG A 80 -11.16 -11.36 17.08
C ARG A 80 -11.24 -10.67 15.73
N VAL A 81 -10.23 -9.87 15.35
CA VAL A 81 -10.26 -9.10 14.11
C VAL A 81 -9.95 -10.00 12.93
N GLU A 82 -10.90 -10.11 12.01
CA GLU A 82 -10.74 -10.85 10.76
C GLU A 82 -10.08 -9.95 9.70
N CYS A 83 -10.67 -8.77 9.45
CA CYS A 83 -10.14 -7.83 8.49
C CYS A 83 -10.58 -6.38 8.76
N VAL A 84 -9.87 -5.44 8.14
CA VAL A 84 -10.17 -4.01 8.12
C VAL A 84 -10.37 -3.57 6.69
N ARG A 85 -11.42 -2.79 6.45
CA ARG A 85 -11.82 -2.33 5.12
C ARG A 85 -12.03 -0.83 5.11
N LYS A 86 -11.45 -0.12 4.15
CA LYS A 86 -11.73 1.29 3.92
C LYS A 86 -12.98 1.45 3.06
N MET A 87 -13.93 2.23 3.54
CA MET A 87 -15.18 2.55 2.85
C MET A 87 -15.16 3.99 2.36
N VAL A 88 -15.71 4.24 1.17
CA VAL A 88 -15.68 5.56 0.54
C VAL A 88 -17.10 6.07 0.29
N LEU A 89 -17.38 7.28 0.74
CA LEU A 89 -18.60 8.04 0.42
C LEU A 89 -18.24 9.22 -0.48
N LYS A 90 -19.22 10.08 -0.79
CA LYS A 90 -19.01 11.22 -1.72
C LYS A 90 -17.90 12.16 -1.24
N LYS A 91 -17.91 12.55 0.03
CA LYS A 91 -16.96 13.52 0.62
C LYS A 91 -16.14 12.97 1.79
N GLU A 92 -16.48 11.78 2.24
CA GLU A 92 -15.97 11.20 3.48
C GLU A 92 -15.57 9.75 3.26
N GLU A 93 -14.72 9.25 4.13
CA GLU A 93 -14.24 7.88 4.18
C GLU A 93 -14.31 7.39 5.63
N PHE A 94 -14.34 6.08 5.84
CA PHE A 94 -14.30 5.49 7.18
C PHE A 94 -13.74 4.07 7.11
N LEU A 95 -13.33 3.53 8.25
CA LEU A 95 -12.94 2.12 8.35
C LEU A 95 -14.08 1.26 8.89
N LYS A 96 -14.23 0.07 8.32
CA LYS A 96 -14.98 -1.05 8.90
C LYS A 96 -14.00 -2.07 9.42
N ILE A 97 -14.16 -2.49 10.67
CA ILE A 97 -13.45 -3.62 11.24
C ILE A 97 -14.43 -4.77 11.39
N TYR A 98 -14.14 -5.87 10.73
CA TYR A 98 -14.89 -7.11 10.82
C TYR A 98 -14.28 -7.97 11.92
N LEU A 99 -15.12 -8.38 12.86
CA LEU A 99 -14.84 -9.43 13.82
C LEU A 99 -15.69 -10.66 13.46
N GLU A 100 -15.38 -11.81 14.06
CA GLU A 100 -16.11 -13.08 13.83
C GLU A 100 -17.64 -12.95 13.94
N ASP A 101 -18.13 -12.10 14.84
CA ASP A 101 -19.54 -11.98 15.21
C ASP A 101 -20.12 -10.55 15.07
N GLU A 102 -19.27 -9.54 14.86
CA GLU A 102 -19.69 -8.14 14.84
C GLU A 102 -18.89 -7.29 13.84
N THR A 103 -19.42 -6.11 13.53
CA THR A 103 -18.72 -5.13 12.69
C THR A 103 -18.66 -3.79 13.39
N ILE A 104 -17.45 -3.25 13.53
CA ILE A 104 -17.21 -1.94 14.13
C ILE A 104 -17.04 -0.91 13.01
N LEU A 105 -17.78 0.20 13.12
CA LEU A 105 -17.69 1.34 12.23
C LEU A 105 -16.86 2.43 12.91
N PHE A 106 -15.76 2.84 12.27
CA PHE A 106 -14.96 3.95 12.75
C PHE A 106 -15.62 5.28 12.38
N PRO A 107 -15.26 6.38 13.08
CA PRO A 107 -15.67 7.72 12.70
C PRO A 107 -15.31 8.05 11.25
N PHE A 108 -16.13 8.88 10.63
CA PHE A 108 -15.87 9.42 9.30
C PHE A 108 -14.71 10.42 9.33
N PHE A 109 -13.92 10.42 8.25
CA PHE A 109 -12.87 11.39 7.98
C PHE A 109 -13.00 11.95 6.57
N ALA A 110 -12.40 13.11 6.33
CA ALA A 110 -12.45 13.75 5.02
C ALA A 110 -11.75 12.87 3.97
N LYS A 111 -12.37 12.72 2.79
CA LYS A 111 -11.86 11.86 1.72
C LYS A 111 -10.43 12.21 1.32
N GLY A 112 -9.56 11.21 1.23
CA GLY A 112 -8.16 11.36 0.79
C GLY A 112 -7.23 11.97 1.83
N THR A 113 -7.62 12.03 3.10
CA THR A 113 -6.79 12.58 4.19
C THR A 113 -6.04 11.51 4.99
N MET A 114 -6.70 10.39 5.31
CA MET A 114 -6.15 9.28 6.09
C MET A 114 -6.30 7.96 5.35
N TYR A 115 -5.50 6.98 5.74
CA TYR A 115 -5.47 5.63 5.21
C TYR A 115 -5.31 5.62 3.68
N LYS A 116 -4.46 6.52 3.17
CA LYS A 116 -4.32 6.77 1.72
C LYS A 116 -3.77 5.56 0.97
N GLY A 117 -2.89 4.80 1.61
CA GLY A 117 -2.31 3.57 1.06
C GLY A 117 -3.28 2.38 1.01
N MET A 118 -4.45 2.47 1.65
CA MET A 118 -5.48 1.43 1.54
C MET A 118 -6.30 1.61 0.25
N GLU A 119 -6.52 0.52 -0.48
CA GLU A 119 -7.47 0.47 -1.57
C GLU A 119 -8.90 0.53 -1.02
N ALA A 120 -9.77 1.27 -1.71
CA ALA A 120 -11.17 1.36 -1.33
C ALA A 120 -11.84 -0.01 -1.47
N TYR A 121 -12.63 -0.38 -0.46
CA TYR A 121 -13.43 -1.60 -0.43
C TYR A 121 -12.64 -2.91 -0.42
N LYS A 122 -11.31 -2.89 -0.36
CA LYS A 122 -10.49 -4.08 -0.14
C LYS A 122 -10.45 -4.44 1.34
N GLU A 123 -10.52 -5.73 1.62
CA GLU A 123 -10.39 -6.29 2.96
C GLU A 123 -8.92 -6.60 3.21
N TYR A 124 -8.38 -6.07 4.31
CA TYR A 124 -7.00 -6.28 4.72
C TYR A 124 -6.96 -7.00 6.06
N THR A 125 -6.21 -8.09 6.13
CA THR A 125 -5.85 -8.74 7.39
C THR A 125 -4.90 -7.86 8.20
N LEU A 126 -4.76 -8.13 9.50
CA LEU A 126 -3.79 -7.40 10.33
C LEU A 126 -2.34 -7.59 9.84
N GLU A 127 -2.02 -8.78 9.35
CA GLU A 127 -0.70 -9.10 8.78
C GLU A 127 -0.39 -8.25 7.54
N GLU A 128 -1.34 -8.13 6.61
CA GLU A 128 -1.17 -7.25 5.43
C GLU A 128 -1.00 -5.78 5.80
N LEU A 129 -1.64 -5.33 6.89
CA LEU A 129 -1.49 -3.98 7.41
C LEU A 129 -0.19 -3.77 8.20
N GLY A 130 0.58 -4.84 8.46
CA GLY A 130 1.74 -4.81 9.34
C GLY A 130 1.40 -4.42 10.78
N LEU A 131 0.18 -4.77 11.22
CA LEU A 131 -0.32 -4.52 12.57
C LEU A 131 -0.03 -5.68 13.48
#